data_AF-A0A554M2R9-F1
#
_entry.id   AF-A0A554M2R9-F1
#
_cell.length_a   1.000
_cell.length_b   1.000
_cell.length_c   1.000
_cell.angle_alpha   90.00
_cell.angle_beta   90.00
_cell.angle_gamma   90.00
#
_symmetry.space_group_name_H-M   'P 1'
#
loop_
_entity.id
_entity.type
_entity.pdbx_description
1 polymer ?
#
loop_
_entity_poly.entity_id
_entity_poly.type
_entity_poly.pdbx_seq_one_letter_code
_entity_poly.pdbx_strand_id
1 'polypeptide(L)'
;MTAINPNQAFDALPKELQTKLQVFTDIFLNENKKINLSAHRTKERVWMGNVMDSLAAVEWIASQCPSIPRPLPPENRPYPRPPLHENRPYPQPFSPSISRPLPPREEGGAQNNGWIKQVTPKNILLYARTMRKHPTGAEEVLWKLIRNDVLGIRFRRQYPLGGRILDFYAPSIGLGIEADGEIHSLDEAQINDALRSQYLADDHHVCILRFSNDEILQQSNKVISKIKAYIQKHTHPLPPVEEGLGMEGLNILDLGTGGGFPLLPLAIALPQHHFTGLDSVRKKMDAVQRIVKMMKLSNVTLITGRSEELGHDPSHRKQYDIVTARAVAETSILLEYCAPFLKVGGHILLWKSMDIDEEISSALRAEEQLHLRRNPAISYDLGGIWGKRQILVYKKIKATPKEYPRPVGSAKMHPL
;
A
#
# COMPACT_ATOMS: atom_id res chain seq x y z
N MET A 1 10.38 -4.67 14.05
CA MET A 1 9.29 -5.66 14.00
C MET A 1 9.80 -6.87 13.21
N THR A 2 9.60 -8.08 13.72
CA THR A 2 9.98 -9.33 13.05
C THR A 2 9.16 -9.45 11.75
N ALA A 3 9.81 -9.78 10.63
CA ALA A 3 9.11 -9.96 9.36
C ALA A 3 8.09 -11.10 9.51
N ILE A 4 6.85 -10.87 9.05
CA ILE A 4 5.82 -11.92 9.02
C ILE A 4 6.30 -13.03 8.08
N ASN A 5 6.11 -14.29 8.47
CA ASN A 5 6.39 -15.43 7.61
C ASN A 5 5.05 -15.95 7.04
N PRO A 6 4.78 -15.80 5.73
CA PRO A 6 3.53 -16.27 5.13
C PRO A 6 3.26 -17.77 5.32
N ASN A 7 4.30 -18.58 5.56
CA ASN A 7 4.12 -20.00 5.90
C ASN A 7 3.39 -20.18 7.24
N GLN A 8 3.71 -19.35 8.24
CA GLN A 8 3.02 -19.39 9.53
C GLN A 8 1.54 -19.02 9.37
N ALA A 9 1.25 -18.00 8.55
CA ALA A 9 -0.12 -17.61 8.25
C ALA A 9 -0.89 -18.74 7.54
N PHE A 10 -0.26 -19.47 6.61
CA PHE A 10 -0.85 -20.63 5.95
C PHE A 10 -1.07 -21.81 6.90
N ASP A 11 -0.06 -22.17 7.68
CA ASP A 11 -0.10 -23.31 8.60
C ASP A 11 -1.16 -23.13 9.70
N ALA A 12 -1.45 -21.88 10.06
CA ALA A 12 -2.48 -21.54 11.03
C ALA A 12 -3.91 -21.52 10.44
N LEU A 13 -4.09 -21.68 9.12
CA LEU A 13 -5.42 -21.85 8.53
C LEU A 13 -6.00 -23.24 8.85
N PRO A 14 -7.34 -23.39 8.94
CA PRO A 14 -7.99 -24.69 9.06
C PRO A 14 -7.59 -25.60 7.90
N LYS A 15 -7.48 -26.90 8.17
CA LYS A 15 -6.98 -27.88 7.18
C LYS A 15 -7.78 -27.87 5.88
N GLU A 16 -9.09 -27.70 5.98
CA GLU A 16 -9.98 -27.58 4.82
C GLU A 16 -9.58 -26.41 3.90
N LEU A 17 -9.27 -25.23 4.47
CA LEU A 17 -8.86 -24.06 3.69
C LEU A 17 -7.47 -24.23 3.09
N GLN A 18 -6.54 -24.88 3.81
CA GLN A 18 -5.23 -25.24 3.27
C GLN A 18 -5.36 -26.13 2.03
N THR A 19 -6.18 -27.18 2.11
CA THR A 19 -6.47 -28.07 0.97
C THR A 19 -7.14 -27.31 -0.17
N LYS A 20 -8.09 -26.41 0.15
CA LYS A 20 -8.78 -25.59 -0.85
C LYS A 20 -7.83 -24.66 -1.62
N LEU A 21 -6.83 -24.07 -0.94
CA LEU A 21 -5.79 -23.27 -1.59
C LEU A 21 -4.90 -24.10 -2.53
N GLN A 22 -4.56 -25.33 -2.14
CA GLN A 22 -3.80 -26.25 -3.00
C GLN A 22 -4.59 -26.62 -4.26
N VAL A 23 -5.87 -26.99 -4.10
CA VAL A 23 -6.78 -27.29 -5.22
C VAL A 23 -6.95 -26.07 -6.14
N PHE A 24 -7.09 -24.87 -5.56
CA PHE A 24 -7.15 -23.62 -6.32
C PHE A 24 -5.92 -23.43 -7.22
N THR A 25 -4.73 -23.78 -6.73
CA THR A 25 -3.49 -23.62 -7.51
C THR A 25 -3.50 -24.49 -8.77
N ASP A 26 -4.00 -25.72 -8.66
CA ASP A 26 -4.12 -26.64 -9.79
C ASP A 26 -5.18 -26.17 -10.80
N ILE A 27 -6.34 -25.69 -10.31
CA ILE A 27 -7.39 -25.11 -11.16
C ILE A 27 -6.89 -23.84 -11.87
N PHE A 28 -6.21 -22.95 -11.15
CA PHE A 28 -5.64 -21.74 -11.70
C PHE A 28 -4.65 -22.04 -12.82
N LEU A 29 -3.74 -23.01 -12.62
CA LEU A 29 -2.78 -23.41 -13.65
C LEU A 29 -3.47 -23.87 -14.95
N ASN A 30 -4.57 -24.62 -14.83
CA ASN A 30 -5.32 -25.08 -15.99
C ASN A 30 -6.00 -23.93 -16.74
N GLU A 31 -6.54 -22.94 -16.04
CA GLU A 31 -7.08 -21.74 -16.71
C GLU A 31 -5.97 -20.85 -17.29
N ASN A 32 -4.84 -20.72 -16.59
CA ASN A 32 -3.70 -19.91 -17.02
C ASN A 32 -2.99 -20.47 -18.28
N LYS A 33 -3.15 -21.77 -18.58
CA LYS A 33 -2.73 -22.38 -19.86
C LYS A 33 -3.59 -21.93 -21.04
N LYS A 34 -4.88 -21.66 -20.80
CA LYS A 34 -5.84 -21.24 -21.83
C LYS A 34 -5.70 -19.75 -22.15
N ILE A 35 -5.45 -18.96 -21.11
CA ILE A 35 -5.29 -17.51 -21.20
C ILE A 35 -4.21 -17.07 -20.23
N ASN A 36 -3.30 -16.23 -20.69
CA ASN A 36 -2.16 -15.75 -19.90
C ASN A 36 -2.62 -14.81 -18.76
N LEU A 37 -2.98 -15.37 -17.60
CA LEU A 37 -3.48 -14.67 -16.41
C LEU A 37 -2.37 -14.18 -15.48
N SER A 38 -1.25 -14.91 -15.44
CA SER A 38 -0.06 -14.63 -14.61
C SER A 38 1.19 -14.81 -15.48
N ALA A 39 2.37 -14.36 -15.06
CA ALA A 39 3.63 -14.77 -15.70
C ALA A 39 4.12 -16.15 -15.24
N HIS A 40 3.64 -16.62 -14.09
CA HIS A 40 4.05 -17.91 -13.51
C HIS A 40 3.35 -19.09 -14.19
N ARG A 41 4.10 -20.16 -14.48
CA ARG A 41 3.63 -21.32 -15.27
C ARG A 41 3.74 -22.66 -14.56
N THR A 42 4.47 -22.72 -13.44
CA THR A 42 4.64 -23.95 -12.64
C THR A 42 3.89 -23.82 -11.32
N LYS A 43 3.57 -24.97 -10.70
CA LYS A 43 2.84 -25.02 -9.43
C LYS A 43 3.59 -24.29 -8.33
N GLU A 44 4.89 -24.49 -8.23
CA GLU A 44 5.76 -23.89 -7.22
C GLU A 44 5.80 -22.36 -7.38
N ARG A 45 5.88 -21.87 -8.63
CA ARG A 45 5.91 -20.43 -8.90
C ARG A 45 4.58 -19.74 -8.65
N VAL A 46 3.46 -20.37 -9.00
CA VAL A 46 2.13 -19.84 -8.67
C VAL A 46 1.91 -19.88 -7.17
N TRP A 47 2.29 -20.98 -6.52
CA TRP A 47 2.17 -21.14 -5.07
C TRP A 47 2.93 -20.02 -4.34
N MET A 48 4.23 -19.89 -4.57
CA MET A 48 5.04 -18.91 -3.86
C MET A 48 4.77 -17.46 -4.30
N GLY A 49 4.80 -17.20 -5.61
CA GLY A 49 4.74 -15.85 -6.15
C GLY A 49 3.35 -15.23 -6.18
N ASN A 50 2.28 -16.04 -6.08
CA ASN A 50 0.92 -15.55 -6.07
C ASN A 50 0.15 -15.94 -4.80
N VAL A 51 0.10 -17.22 -4.43
CA VAL A 51 -0.71 -17.67 -3.29
C VAL A 51 -0.10 -17.20 -1.96
N MET A 52 1.13 -17.63 -1.65
CA MET A 52 1.80 -17.27 -0.39
C MET A 52 2.02 -15.76 -0.27
N ASP A 53 2.36 -15.09 -1.37
CA ASP A 53 2.46 -13.63 -1.43
C ASP A 53 1.14 -12.95 -1.00
N SER A 54 -0.01 -13.46 -1.46
CA SER A 54 -1.32 -12.93 -1.07
C SER A 54 -1.64 -13.17 0.41
N LEU A 55 -1.24 -14.31 0.96
CA LEU A 55 -1.53 -14.68 2.35
C LEU A 55 -0.79 -13.82 3.38
N ALA A 56 0.22 -13.06 2.97
CA ALA A 56 0.94 -12.13 3.85
C ALA A 56 0.03 -11.06 4.50
N ALA A 57 -1.15 -10.79 3.95
CA ALA A 57 -2.12 -9.86 4.52
C ALA A 57 -3.14 -10.50 5.49
N VAL A 58 -3.23 -11.84 5.56
CA VAL A 58 -4.34 -12.53 6.26
C VAL A 58 -4.42 -12.17 7.74
N GLU A 59 -3.29 -12.21 8.45
CA GLU A 59 -3.26 -11.87 9.88
C GLU A 59 -3.66 -10.41 10.13
N TRP A 60 -3.18 -9.51 9.26
CA TRP A 60 -3.51 -8.10 9.36
C TRP A 60 -5.00 -7.87 9.09
N ILE A 61 -5.57 -8.43 8.03
CA ILE A 61 -7.01 -8.29 7.73
C ILE A 61 -7.85 -8.88 8.87
N ALA A 62 -7.52 -10.07 9.35
CA ALA A 62 -8.21 -10.70 10.48
C ALA A 62 -8.12 -9.88 11.77
N SER A 63 -7.03 -9.12 11.97
CA SER A 63 -6.90 -8.22 13.12
C SER A 63 -7.88 -7.05 13.10
N GLN A 64 -8.40 -6.68 11.92
CA GLN A 64 -9.38 -5.61 11.77
C GLN A 64 -10.80 -6.01 12.18
N CYS A 65 -11.08 -7.30 12.43
CA CYS A 65 -12.39 -7.81 12.89
C CYS A 65 -12.25 -8.68 14.16
N PRO A 66 -12.10 -8.09 15.35
CA PRO A 66 -11.81 -8.83 16.59
C PRO A 66 -12.96 -9.68 17.16
N SER A 67 -14.18 -9.52 16.65
CA SER A 67 -15.41 -10.21 17.10
C SER A 67 -15.80 -11.42 16.25
N ILE A 68 -15.26 -11.56 15.04
CA ILE A 68 -15.43 -12.78 14.25
C ILE A 68 -14.46 -13.85 14.81
N PRO A 69 -14.92 -15.10 15.03
CA PRO A 69 -14.04 -16.20 15.42
C PRO A 69 -12.87 -16.29 14.43
N ARG A 70 -11.67 -15.99 14.90
CA ARG A 70 -10.47 -16.16 14.08
C ARG A 70 -10.28 -17.66 13.83
N PRO A 71 -9.81 -18.05 12.64
CA PRO A 71 -9.28 -19.41 12.45
C PRO A 71 -8.02 -19.71 13.29
N LEU A 72 -7.43 -18.70 13.95
CA LEU A 72 -6.13 -18.78 14.61
C LEU A 72 -6.23 -19.14 16.11
N PRO A 73 -5.32 -19.98 16.64
CA PRO A 73 -5.25 -20.28 18.07
C PRO A 73 -4.98 -19.01 18.91
N PRO A 74 -5.53 -18.90 20.13
CA PRO A 74 -5.35 -17.73 21.01
C PRO A 74 -3.90 -17.43 21.39
N GLU A 75 -3.03 -18.45 21.33
CA GLU A 75 -1.73 -18.53 21.99
C GLU A 75 -0.61 -17.78 21.23
N ASN A 76 -0.83 -17.42 19.96
CA ASN A 76 0.12 -16.68 19.11
C ASN A 76 -0.28 -15.22 18.87
N ARG A 77 -1.10 -14.63 19.76
CA ARG A 77 -1.54 -13.23 19.60
C ARG A 77 -0.38 -12.26 19.90
N PRO A 78 -0.04 -11.32 19.00
CA PRO A 78 0.90 -10.25 19.32
C PRO A 78 0.30 -9.18 20.27
N TYR A 79 -1.03 -9.18 20.50
CA TYR A 79 -1.72 -8.21 21.36
C TYR A 79 -2.95 -8.80 22.11
N PRO A 80 -3.25 -8.35 23.33
CA PRO A 80 -4.39 -8.81 24.13
C PRO A 80 -5.76 -8.36 23.58
N ARG A 81 -6.82 -9.13 23.87
CA ARG A 81 -8.22 -8.79 23.49
C ARG A 81 -8.76 -7.72 24.45
N PRO A 82 -9.46 -6.68 23.98
CA PRO A 82 -10.33 -5.90 24.84
C PRO A 82 -11.62 -6.69 25.19
N PRO A 83 -12.25 -6.41 26.35
CA PRO A 83 -13.49 -7.07 26.76
C PRO A 83 -14.67 -6.72 25.82
N LEU A 84 -15.58 -7.67 25.63
CA LEU A 84 -16.76 -7.52 24.77
C LEU A 84 -17.82 -6.65 25.46
N HIS A 85 -18.39 -5.69 24.75
CA HIS A 85 -19.61 -4.99 25.17
C HIS A 85 -20.84 -5.75 24.65
N GLU A 86 -21.65 -6.28 25.56
CA GLU A 86 -22.89 -7.01 25.27
C GLU A 86 -24.03 -6.03 24.93
N ASN A 87 -24.87 -6.41 23.96
CA ASN A 87 -26.16 -5.82 23.55
C ASN A 87 -26.18 -4.81 22.39
N ARG A 88 -26.26 -5.30 21.14
CA ARG A 88 -27.01 -4.64 20.04
C ARG A 88 -27.65 -5.66 19.08
N PRO A 89 -28.88 -5.42 18.57
CA PRO A 89 -29.58 -6.34 17.66
C PRO A 89 -29.19 -6.17 16.18
N TYR A 90 -29.22 -7.27 15.42
CA TYR A 90 -28.83 -7.38 14.00
C TYR A 90 -29.91 -6.88 13.00
N PRO A 91 -29.54 -6.22 11.88
CA PRO A 91 -30.48 -5.92 10.79
C PRO A 91 -30.52 -6.99 9.69
N GLN A 92 -31.66 -7.07 9.00
CA GLN A 92 -32.00 -8.06 7.96
C GLN A 92 -31.46 -7.68 6.56
N PRO A 93 -31.21 -8.66 5.65
CA PRO A 93 -30.58 -8.45 4.35
C PRO A 93 -31.50 -7.86 3.26
N PHE A 94 -30.91 -7.04 2.36
CA PHE A 94 -31.57 -6.37 1.23
C PHE A 94 -31.77 -7.26 -0.02
N SER A 95 -32.83 -6.98 -0.78
CA SER A 95 -33.26 -7.71 -1.99
C SER A 95 -32.71 -7.10 -3.31
N PRO A 96 -32.57 -7.88 -4.41
CA PRO A 96 -31.92 -7.44 -5.66
C PRO A 96 -32.89 -6.78 -6.67
N SER A 97 -32.43 -5.75 -7.40
CA SER A 97 -33.18 -5.08 -8.48
C SER A 97 -32.61 -5.34 -9.88
N ILE A 98 -33.51 -5.33 -10.87
CA ILE A 98 -33.46 -5.87 -12.24
C ILE A 98 -32.65 -5.00 -13.24
N SER A 99 -31.94 -5.65 -14.17
CA SER A 99 -31.03 -5.07 -15.19
C SER A 99 -31.73 -4.49 -16.44
N ARG A 100 -31.13 -3.47 -17.08
CA ARG A 100 -31.41 -3.04 -18.47
C ARG A 100 -30.15 -3.12 -19.37
N PRO A 101 -30.29 -3.28 -20.70
CA PRO A 101 -29.17 -3.54 -21.62
C PRO A 101 -28.49 -2.25 -22.12
N LEU A 102 -27.20 -2.36 -22.46
CA LEU A 102 -26.36 -1.28 -23.00
C LEU A 102 -26.04 -1.49 -24.51
N PRO A 103 -25.67 -0.41 -25.24
CA PRO A 103 -25.53 -0.38 -26.69
C PRO A 103 -24.17 -0.93 -27.21
N PRO A 104 -24.01 -1.07 -28.55
CA PRO A 104 -22.91 -1.82 -29.16
C PRO A 104 -21.53 -1.15 -29.11
N ARG A 105 -20.51 -2.04 -29.18
CA ARG A 105 -19.07 -1.83 -29.04
C ARG A 105 -18.44 -1.11 -30.24
N GLU A 106 -17.34 -0.40 -29.98
CA GLU A 106 -16.25 -0.21 -30.95
C GLU A 106 -14.96 -0.87 -30.44
N GLU A 107 -14.26 -1.52 -31.36
CA GLU A 107 -13.03 -2.29 -31.15
C GLU A 107 -11.81 -1.35 -31.08
N GLY A 108 -10.98 -1.51 -30.06
CA GLY A 108 -9.73 -0.74 -29.94
C GLY A 108 -8.65 -1.52 -29.21
N GLY A 109 -7.64 -1.97 -29.96
CA GLY A 109 -6.53 -2.80 -29.51
C GLY A 109 -5.57 -2.10 -28.54
N ALA A 110 -4.97 -2.90 -27.66
CA ALA A 110 -3.99 -2.45 -26.69
C ALA A 110 -2.64 -2.16 -27.37
N GLN A 111 -2.21 -0.90 -27.34
CA GLN A 111 -0.81 -0.53 -27.54
C GLN A 111 -0.15 -0.25 -26.18
N ASN A 112 1.07 -0.76 -26.09
CA ASN A 112 1.89 -0.92 -24.91
C ASN A 112 2.84 0.28 -24.84
N ASN A 113 2.52 1.30 -24.05
CA ASN A 113 3.38 2.49 -23.93
C ASN A 113 4.19 2.40 -22.63
N GLY A 114 5.48 2.13 -22.80
CA GLY A 114 6.49 2.06 -21.75
C GLY A 114 6.71 3.40 -21.07
N TRP A 115 6.71 3.36 -19.74
CA TRP A 115 6.96 4.50 -18.87
C TRP A 115 8.44 4.86 -18.89
N ILE A 116 8.76 6.10 -19.27
CA ILE A 116 10.10 6.65 -19.16
C ILE A 116 10.31 7.02 -17.69
N LYS A 117 10.97 6.14 -16.92
CA LYS A 117 11.50 6.52 -15.60
C LYS A 117 12.44 7.70 -15.79
N GLN A 118 12.28 8.78 -15.03
CA GLN A 118 13.31 9.81 -14.94
C GLN A 118 14.57 9.14 -14.37
N VAL A 119 15.58 8.93 -15.21
CA VAL A 119 16.82 8.26 -14.80
C VAL A 119 17.74 9.31 -14.17
N THR A 120 18.05 9.15 -12.89
CA THR A 120 19.04 9.99 -12.20
C THR A 120 20.38 9.96 -12.97
N PRO A 121 20.93 11.13 -13.37
CA PRO A 121 22.18 11.21 -14.13
C PRO A 121 23.34 10.45 -13.47
N LYS A 122 24.13 9.71 -14.26
CA LYS A 122 25.23 8.85 -13.77
C LYS A 122 26.29 9.62 -12.96
N ASN A 123 26.55 10.87 -13.33
CA ASN A 123 27.47 11.77 -12.62
C ASN A 123 26.99 12.06 -11.18
N ILE A 124 25.69 12.28 -10.98
CA ILE A 124 25.09 12.51 -9.66
C ILE A 124 25.20 11.24 -8.81
N LEU A 125 24.92 10.07 -9.39
CA LEU A 125 25.06 8.78 -8.70
C LEU A 125 26.52 8.51 -8.29
N LEU A 126 27.48 8.87 -9.13
CA LEU A 126 28.91 8.71 -8.84
C LEU A 126 29.34 9.67 -7.72
N TYR A 127 28.90 10.93 -7.78
CA TYR A 127 29.19 11.94 -6.77
C TYR A 127 28.61 11.57 -5.40
N ALA A 128 27.36 11.08 -5.35
CA ALA A 128 26.75 10.56 -4.12
C ALA A 128 27.56 9.41 -3.52
N ARG A 129 28.14 8.52 -4.35
CA ARG A 129 29.00 7.43 -3.86
C ARG A 129 30.32 7.95 -3.26
N THR A 130 30.89 8.99 -3.84
CA THR A 130 32.10 9.64 -3.31
C THR A 130 31.81 10.27 -1.95
N MET A 131 30.71 11.02 -1.82
CA MET A 131 30.33 11.64 -0.54
C MET A 131 30.07 10.61 0.56
N ARG A 132 29.52 9.43 0.24
CA ARG A 132 29.38 8.33 1.22
C ARG A 132 30.72 7.81 1.76
N LYS A 133 31.81 7.96 1.01
CA LYS A 133 33.16 7.54 1.43
C LYS A 133 33.89 8.62 2.24
N HIS A 134 33.49 9.88 2.08
CA HIS A 134 34.15 11.04 2.69
C HIS A 134 33.11 11.97 3.36
N PRO A 135 32.39 11.50 4.41
CA PRO A 135 31.43 12.35 5.11
C PRO A 135 32.12 13.43 5.95
N THR A 136 31.44 14.54 6.19
CA THR A 136 31.87 15.51 7.21
C THR A 136 31.74 14.93 8.62
N GLY A 137 32.44 15.52 9.60
CA GLY A 137 32.35 15.08 11.00
C GLY A 137 30.92 15.17 11.56
N ALA A 138 30.18 16.22 11.17
CA ALA A 138 28.77 16.40 11.52
C ALA A 138 27.88 15.31 10.89
N GLU A 139 28.03 15.02 9.59
CA GLU A 139 27.32 13.91 8.94
C GLU A 139 27.60 12.57 9.62
N GLU A 140 28.85 12.30 10.01
CA GLU A 140 29.19 11.03 10.65
C GLU A 140 28.48 10.88 12.00
N VAL A 141 28.46 11.95 12.81
CA VAL A 141 27.76 11.98 14.09
C VAL A 141 26.25 11.82 13.89
N LEU A 142 25.65 12.59 12.98
CA LEU A 142 24.22 12.51 12.72
C LEU A 142 23.82 11.14 12.17
N TRP A 143 24.62 10.54 11.28
CA TRP A 143 24.37 9.21 10.75
C TRP A 143 24.36 8.13 11.84
N LYS A 144 25.27 8.22 12.82
CA LYS A 144 25.29 7.30 13.97
C LYS A 144 23.98 7.36 14.76
N LEU A 145 23.34 8.52 14.83
CA LEU A 145 22.10 8.75 15.59
C LEU A 145 20.83 8.31 14.85
N ILE A 146 20.81 8.34 13.51
CA ILE A 146 19.59 8.09 12.71
C ILE A 146 19.61 6.79 11.90
N ARG A 147 20.76 6.12 11.76
CA ARG A 147 20.87 4.84 11.02
C ARG A 147 20.11 3.70 11.70
N ASN A 148 19.92 2.59 10.98
CA ASN A 148 19.33 1.34 11.47
C ASN A 148 17.90 1.51 12.06
N ASP A 149 17.13 2.43 11.52
CA ASP A 149 15.73 2.67 11.91
C ASP A 149 15.56 2.98 13.41
N VAL A 150 16.58 3.54 14.06
CA VAL A 150 16.59 3.87 15.51
C VAL A 150 15.44 4.83 15.88
N LEU A 151 15.05 5.70 14.95
CA LEU A 151 13.93 6.63 15.13
C LEU A 151 12.57 6.07 14.63
N GLY A 152 12.49 4.77 14.33
CA GLY A 152 11.29 4.11 13.82
C GLY A 152 11.02 4.36 12.33
N ILE A 153 11.88 5.12 11.65
CA ILE A 153 11.82 5.37 10.21
C ILE A 153 13.20 5.17 9.56
N ARG A 154 13.18 4.81 8.28
CA ARG A 154 14.38 4.53 7.51
C ARG A 154 14.94 5.78 6.86
N PHE A 155 16.16 6.14 7.26
CA PHE A 155 16.96 7.17 6.60
C PHE A 155 17.94 6.57 5.58
N ARG A 156 18.09 7.26 4.47
CA ARG A 156 19.13 7.05 3.46
C ARG A 156 20.14 8.17 3.54
N ARG A 157 21.41 7.84 3.34
CA ARG A 157 22.51 8.80 3.36
C ARG A 157 22.96 9.15 1.94
N GLN A 158 23.23 10.43 1.70
CA GLN A 158 23.68 11.00 0.43
C GLN A 158 22.75 10.52 -0.70
N TYR A 159 21.48 10.89 -0.59
CA TYR A 159 20.40 10.42 -1.43
C TYR A 159 20.14 11.38 -2.59
N PRO A 160 20.33 10.95 -3.85
CA PRO A 160 20.05 11.78 -4.99
C PRO A 160 18.55 11.89 -5.24
N LEU A 161 18.03 13.12 -5.26
CA LEU A 161 16.62 13.43 -5.53
C LEU A 161 16.52 14.75 -6.28
N GLY A 162 15.72 14.78 -7.36
CA GLY A 162 15.45 16.03 -8.12
C GLY A 162 16.70 16.72 -8.65
N GLY A 163 17.73 15.97 -9.05
CA GLY A 163 18.98 16.51 -9.59
C GLY A 163 19.98 17.03 -8.55
N ARG A 164 19.70 16.86 -7.25
CA ARG A 164 20.63 17.19 -6.15
C ARG A 164 20.79 16.00 -5.21
N ILE A 165 21.66 16.13 -4.21
CA ILE A 165 21.92 15.08 -3.23
C ILE A 165 21.65 15.64 -1.84
N LEU A 166 20.74 15.00 -1.12
CA LEU A 166 20.44 15.28 0.28
C LEU A 166 21.39 14.47 1.17
N ASP A 167 21.95 15.08 2.21
CA ASP A 167 22.85 14.37 3.14
C ASP A 167 22.16 13.20 3.81
N PHE A 168 20.92 13.43 4.26
CA PHE A 168 20.02 12.36 4.70
C PHE A 168 18.62 12.54 4.15
N TYR A 169 17.94 11.44 3.87
CA TYR A 169 16.57 11.46 3.35
C TYR A 169 15.75 10.32 3.94
N ALA A 170 14.55 10.62 4.41
CA ALA A 170 13.53 9.66 4.83
C ALA A 170 12.35 9.70 3.85
N PRO A 171 12.37 8.82 2.82
CA PRO A 171 11.36 8.75 1.77
C PRO A 171 9.94 8.56 2.28
N SER A 172 9.79 7.84 3.39
CA SER A 172 8.50 7.62 4.02
C SER A 172 7.79 8.95 4.30
N ILE A 173 8.43 9.89 4.97
CA ILE A 173 7.77 11.13 5.40
C ILE A 173 8.17 12.35 4.59
N GLY A 174 8.81 12.11 3.44
CA GLY A 174 9.35 13.18 2.58
C GLY A 174 10.27 14.12 3.34
N LEU A 175 11.14 13.60 4.21
CA LEU A 175 12.03 14.44 5.03
C LEU A 175 13.46 14.36 4.52
N GLY A 176 13.99 15.46 3.97
CA GLY A 176 15.41 15.69 3.73
C GLY A 176 16.07 16.35 4.93
N ILE A 177 17.35 16.04 5.17
CA ILE A 177 18.20 16.71 6.14
C ILE A 177 19.50 17.09 5.44
N GLU A 178 19.91 18.35 5.59
CA GLU A 178 21.18 18.89 5.10
C GLU A 178 22.04 19.32 6.31
N ALA A 179 23.27 18.79 6.39
CA ALA A 179 24.29 19.24 7.32
C ALA A 179 25.13 20.32 6.62
N ASP A 180 25.57 21.34 7.36
CA ASP A 180 26.36 22.48 6.82
C ASP A 180 25.55 23.50 5.98
N GLY A 181 24.23 23.57 6.18
CA GLY A 181 23.41 24.62 5.57
C GLY A 181 23.46 25.93 6.37
N GLU A 182 23.68 27.07 5.70
CA GLU A 182 23.45 28.39 6.31
C GLU A 182 22.00 28.46 6.85
N ILE A 183 21.88 28.78 8.14
CA ILE A 183 20.60 29.00 8.79
C ILE A 183 20.06 30.33 8.28
N HIS A 184 19.11 30.33 7.36
CA HIS A 184 18.21 31.48 7.29
C HIS A 184 17.32 31.45 8.52
N SER A 185 17.61 32.40 9.40
CA SER A 185 17.05 32.63 10.71
C SER A 185 15.53 32.55 10.69
N LEU A 186 15.00 31.58 11.46
CA LEU A 186 13.86 31.70 12.36
C LEU A 186 12.96 32.93 12.11
N ASP A 187 12.06 32.82 11.12
CA ASP A 187 10.74 33.47 11.12
C ASP A 187 9.69 32.75 10.23
N GLU A 188 10.05 31.69 9.49
CA GLU A 188 9.07 30.89 8.72
C GLU A 188 8.42 29.74 9.52
N ALA A 189 8.92 29.42 10.71
CA ALA A 189 8.29 28.39 11.57
C ALA A 189 6.91 28.82 12.11
N GLN A 190 6.54 30.10 11.96
CA GLN A 190 5.26 30.65 12.40
C GLN A 190 4.33 31.09 11.24
N ILE A 191 4.79 31.02 9.98
CA ILE A 191 3.98 31.35 8.80
C ILE A 191 4.02 30.12 7.89
N ASN A 192 3.08 29.18 8.10
CA ASN A 192 2.37 28.40 7.07
C ASN A 192 2.00 26.97 7.48
N ASP A 193 0.89 26.85 8.22
CA ASP A 193 -0.09 25.76 8.03
C ASP A 193 -0.89 25.97 6.72
N ALA A 194 -0.41 26.77 5.75
CA ALA A 194 -1.15 27.13 4.52
C ALA A 194 -0.33 27.42 3.24
N LEU A 195 1.00 27.54 3.26
CA LEU A 195 1.81 27.71 2.05
C LEU A 195 3.10 26.88 2.09
N ARG A 196 3.19 26.02 1.08
CA ARG A 196 4.44 25.59 0.47
C ARG A 196 5.36 26.79 0.25
N SER A 197 6.55 26.74 0.83
CA SER A 197 7.68 27.60 0.46
C SER A 197 8.93 26.73 0.61
N GLN A 198 9.81 26.55 -0.37
CA GLN A 198 9.86 27.10 -1.71
C GLN A 198 10.72 26.15 -2.55
N TYR A 199 10.17 25.70 -3.68
CA TYR A 199 10.86 25.21 -4.87
C TYR A 199 12.11 24.36 -4.65
N LEU A 200 11.91 23.05 -4.44
CA LEU A 200 12.74 22.08 -5.16
C LEU A 200 11.91 20.94 -5.73
N ALA A 201 11.61 21.18 -7.01
CA ALA A 201 10.96 20.36 -8.02
C ALA A 201 9.50 20.02 -7.69
N ASP A 202 8.60 20.54 -8.52
CA ASP A 202 7.13 20.47 -8.46
C ASP A 202 6.53 19.05 -8.33
N ASP A 203 7.35 17.99 -8.33
CA ASP A 203 6.93 16.58 -8.40
C ASP A 203 7.21 15.73 -7.12
N HIS A 204 8.00 16.20 -6.14
CA HIS A 204 8.51 15.29 -5.07
C HIS A 204 8.10 15.56 -3.62
N HIS A 205 7.46 16.69 -3.29
CA HIS A 205 6.86 16.92 -1.96
C HIS A 205 7.79 16.64 -0.75
N VAL A 206 9.03 17.13 -0.78
CA VAL A 206 10.02 16.92 0.29
C VAL A 206 10.21 18.16 1.15
N CYS A 207 10.12 18.01 2.47
CA CYS A 207 10.52 19.00 3.47
C CYS A 207 12.00 18.83 3.80
N ILE A 208 12.77 19.92 3.82
CA ILE A 208 14.22 19.90 4.12
C ILE A 208 14.47 20.59 5.47
N LEU A 209 15.08 19.87 6.41
CA LEU A 209 15.61 20.45 7.66
C LEU A 209 17.12 20.70 7.51
N ARG A 210 17.55 21.93 7.77
CA ARG A 210 18.97 22.32 7.75
C ARG A 210 19.52 22.44 9.17
N PHE A 211 20.71 21.90 9.39
CA PHE A 211 21.44 22.04 10.65
C PHE A 211 22.88 22.46 10.39
N SER A 212 23.37 23.41 11.19
CA SER A 212 24.79 23.76 11.18
C SER A 212 25.65 22.65 11.79
N ASN A 213 26.93 22.61 11.42
CA ASN A 213 27.89 21.64 11.99
C ASN A 213 27.95 21.75 13.53
N ASP A 214 27.93 22.97 14.07
CA ASP A 214 27.95 23.20 15.51
C ASP A 214 26.69 22.70 16.20
N GLU A 215 25.51 22.87 15.60
CA GLU A 215 24.27 22.31 16.15
C GLU A 215 24.29 20.78 16.19
N ILE A 216 24.83 20.13 15.16
CA ILE A 216 24.93 18.67 15.12
C ILE A 216 25.95 18.17 16.15
N LEU A 217 27.12 18.81 16.24
CA LEU A 217 28.23 18.37 17.09
C LEU A 217 28.00 18.70 18.57
N GLN A 218 27.51 19.91 18.88
CA GLN A 218 27.37 20.42 20.25
C GLN A 218 25.95 20.28 20.79
N GLN A 219 24.92 20.27 19.94
CA GLN A 219 23.51 20.28 20.34
C GLN A 219 22.73 19.08 19.76
N SER A 220 23.37 17.91 19.66
CA SER A 220 22.81 16.69 19.07
C SER A 220 21.42 16.31 19.62
N ASN A 221 21.18 16.50 20.91
CA ASN A 221 19.86 16.26 21.54
C ASN A 221 18.75 17.16 20.98
N LYS A 222 19.04 18.44 20.69
CA LYS A 222 18.09 19.39 20.12
C LYS A 222 17.77 19.05 18.67
N VAL A 223 18.79 18.66 17.89
CA VAL A 223 18.64 18.18 16.51
C VAL A 223 17.73 16.95 16.46
N ILE A 224 18.01 15.94 17.31
CA ILE A 224 17.19 14.72 17.37
C ILE A 224 15.76 15.02 17.84
N SER A 225 15.56 15.93 18.79
CA SER A 225 14.20 16.32 19.21
C SER A 225 13.41 16.99 18.08
N LYS A 226 14.03 17.87 17.28
CA LYS A 226 13.39 18.46 16.09
C LYS A 226 13.01 17.40 15.05
N ILE A 227 13.93 16.48 14.75
CA ILE A 227 13.68 15.36 13.84
C ILE A 227 12.54 14.49 14.37
N LYS A 228 12.55 14.14 15.66
CA LYS A 228 11.48 13.36 16.31
C LYS A 228 10.14 14.07 16.28
N ALA A 229 10.09 15.39 16.46
CA ALA A 229 8.85 16.16 16.37
C ALA A 229 8.28 16.14 14.95
N TYR A 230 9.13 16.30 13.92
CA TYR A 230 8.70 16.17 12.53
C TYR A 230 8.21 14.75 12.24
N ILE A 231 8.95 13.73 12.70
CA ILE A 231 8.54 12.32 12.63
C ILE A 231 7.17 12.18 13.30
N GLN A 232 6.96 12.63 14.53
CA GLN A 232 5.69 12.48 15.24
C GLN A 232 4.50 13.21 14.56
N LYS A 233 4.76 14.35 13.91
CA LYS A 233 3.75 15.08 13.13
C LYS A 233 3.35 14.32 11.86
N HIS A 234 4.29 13.61 11.23
CA HIS A 234 4.09 12.93 9.92
C HIS A 234 4.04 11.39 10.00
N THR A 235 4.34 10.85 11.17
CA THR A 235 4.14 9.48 11.63
C THR A 235 3.39 9.61 12.94
N HIS A 236 2.07 9.60 12.88
CA HIS A 236 1.34 9.37 14.12
C HIS A 236 1.70 7.96 14.62
N PRO A 237 1.92 7.77 15.93
CA PRO A 237 1.82 6.42 16.48
C PRO A 237 0.51 5.81 15.98
N LEU A 238 0.51 4.50 15.74
CA LEU A 238 -0.71 3.75 15.44
C LEU A 238 -1.82 4.33 16.33
N PRO A 239 -2.97 4.78 15.76
CA PRO A 239 -4.06 5.19 16.63
C PRO A 239 -4.24 4.08 17.66
N PRO A 240 -4.39 4.41 18.96
CA PRO A 240 -4.68 3.38 19.96
C PRO A 240 -5.77 2.54 19.37
N VAL A 241 -5.54 1.22 19.23
CA VAL A 241 -6.36 0.27 18.45
C VAL A 241 -7.81 0.75 18.47
N GLU A 242 -8.19 1.54 17.47
CA GLU A 242 -9.56 1.98 17.36
C GLU A 242 -10.33 0.69 17.12
N GLU A 243 -11.53 0.60 17.70
CA GLU A 243 -12.48 -0.48 17.46
C GLU A 243 -12.34 -0.92 16.01
N GLY A 244 -12.01 -2.21 15.77
CA GLY A 244 -11.73 -2.72 14.44
C GLY A 244 -12.80 -2.30 13.42
N LEU A 245 -12.52 -2.46 12.12
CA LEU A 245 -13.39 -2.01 11.02
C LEU A 245 -14.87 -2.46 11.14
N GLY A 246 -15.19 -3.44 11.99
CA GLY A 246 -16.53 -3.62 12.52
C GLY A 246 -16.71 -4.93 13.28
N MET A 247 -17.97 -5.20 13.66
CA MET A 247 -18.40 -6.45 14.28
C MET A 247 -18.80 -7.55 13.28
N GLU A 248 -18.88 -7.22 11.99
CA GLU A 248 -19.36 -8.07 10.89
C GLU A 248 -18.30 -8.28 9.81
N GLY A 249 -18.62 -9.11 8.81
CA GLY A 249 -17.73 -9.38 7.68
C GLY A 249 -17.41 -8.11 6.87
N LEU A 250 -16.14 -7.92 6.53
CA LEU A 250 -15.67 -6.80 5.71
C LEU A 250 -16.07 -6.93 4.24
N ASN A 251 -16.27 -5.79 3.61
CA ASN A 251 -16.35 -5.66 2.16
C ASN A 251 -14.98 -5.26 1.61
N ILE A 252 -14.37 -6.16 0.84
CA ILE A 252 -13.01 -6.04 0.35
C ILE A 252 -13.03 -5.96 -1.18
N LEU A 253 -12.47 -4.91 -1.76
CA LEU A 253 -12.31 -4.75 -3.21
C LEU A 253 -10.87 -5.08 -3.62
N ASP A 254 -10.67 -5.93 -4.63
CA ASP A 254 -9.38 -6.11 -5.29
C ASP A 254 -9.37 -5.39 -6.64
N LEU A 255 -8.61 -4.30 -6.71
CA LEU A 255 -8.52 -3.43 -7.88
C LEU A 255 -7.43 -3.93 -8.83
N GLY A 256 -7.81 -4.17 -10.08
CA GLY A 256 -6.93 -4.76 -11.09
C GLY A 256 -6.62 -6.22 -10.78
N THR A 257 -7.64 -6.99 -10.40
CA THR A 257 -7.47 -8.35 -9.88
C THR A 257 -6.78 -9.31 -10.88
N GLY A 258 -6.87 -9.02 -12.19
CA GLY A 258 -6.17 -9.76 -13.23
C GLY A 258 -6.47 -11.26 -13.20
N GLY A 259 -5.50 -12.05 -12.74
CA GLY A 259 -5.65 -13.50 -12.57
C GLY A 259 -6.38 -13.93 -11.29
N GLY A 260 -6.91 -12.99 -10.50
CA GLY A 260 -7.54 -13.24 -9.21
C GLY A 260 -6.57 -13.13 -8.03
N PHE A 261 -5.55 -12.27 -8.09
CA PHE A 261 -4.54 -12.13 -7.03
C PHE A 261 -4.33 -10.68 -6.62
N PRO A 262 -4.47 -10.33 -5.32
CA PRO A 262 -4.62 -11.23 -4.16
C PRO A 262 -6.05 -11.73 -3.87
N LEU A 263 -7.06 -11.35 -4.67
CA LEU A 263 -8.48 -11.66 -4.45
C LEU A 263 -8.78 -13.10 -4.01
N LEU A 264 -8.46 -14.11 -4.83
CA LEU A 264 -8.94 -15.48 -4.63
C LEU A 264 -8.26 -16.20 -3.46
N PRO A 265 -6.93 -16.12 -3.26
CA PRO A 265 -6.32 -16.66 -2.04
C PRO A 265 -6.91 -16.05 -0.77
N LEU A 266 -7.12 -14.73 -0.75
CA LEU A 266 -7.72 -14.05 0.41
C LEU A 266 -9.18 -14.48 0.62
N ALA A 267 -9.97 -14.57 -0.44
CA ALA A 267 -11.37 -15.02 -0.36
C ALA A 267 -11.51 -16.47 0.14
N ILE A 268 -10.56 -17.34 -0.19
CA ILE A 268 -10.49 -18.71 0.33
C ILE A 268 -10.08 -18.70 1.81
N ALA A 269 -9.06 -17.92 2.18
CA ALA A 269 -8.52 -17.89 3.53
C ALA A 269 -9.43 -17.17 4.55
N LEU A 270 -10.28 -16.26 4.08
CA LEU A 270 -11.15 -15.41 4.90
C LEU A 270 -12.62 -15.51 4.42
N PRO A 271 -13.25 -16.70 4.51
CA PRO A 271 -14.59 -16.94 3.94
C PRO A 271 -15.70 -16.10 4.59
N GLN A 272 -15.46 -15.53 5.77
CA GLN A 272 -16.38 -14.64 6.47
C GLN A 272 -16.53 -13.25 5.84
N HIS A 273 -15.63 -12.87 4.93
CA HIS A 273 -15.61 -11.54 4.30
C HIS A 273 -16.13 -11.62 2.86
N HIS A 274 -16.73 -10.53 2.40
CA HIS A 274 -17.17 -10.40 1.01
C HIS A 274 -16.07 -9.77 0.16
N PHE A 275 -15.76 -10.39 -0.96
CA PHE A 275 -14.72 -9.95 -1.87
C PHE A 275 -15.31 -9.54 -3.21
N THR A 276 -14.94 -8.36 -3.71
CA THR A 276 -15.24 -7.91 -5.06
C THR A 276 -13.94 -7.83 -5.85
N GLY A 277 -13.84 -8.51 -6.99
CA GLY A 277 -12.74 -8.36 -7.94
C GLY A 277 -13.11 -7.40 -9.06
N LEU A 278 -12.28 -6.40 -9.32
CA LEU A 278 -12.45 -5.44 -10.40
C LEU A 278 -11.29 -5.51 -11.40
N ASP A 279 -11.57 -5.65 -12.69
CA ASP A 279 -10.58 -5.47 -13.76
C ASP A 279 -11.26 -4.93 -15.03
N SER A 280 -10.51 -4.17 -15.82
CA SER A 280 -10.99 -3.66 -17.11
C SER A 280 -11.00 -4.71 -18.22
N VAL A 281 -10.24 -5.80 -18.08
CA VAL A 281 -10.06 -6.82 -19.11
C VAL A 281 -11.06 -7.96 -18.94
N ARG A 282 -12.16 -7.88 -19.70
CA ARG A 282 -13.24 -8.89 -19.69
C ARG A 282 -12.75 -10.33 -19.80
N LYS A 283 -11.84 -10.62 -20.74
CA LYS A 283 -11.31 -11.99 -20.96
C LYS A 283 -10.65 -12.57 -19.69
N LYS A 284 -9.97 -11.73 -18.89
CA LYS A 284 -9.38 -12.15 -17.61
C LYS A 284 -10.48 -12.41 -16.59
N MET A 285 -11.45 -11.50 -16.47
CA MET A 285 -12.59 -11.64 -15.57
C MET A 285 -13.43 -12.88 -15.85
N ASP A 286 -13.66 -13.22 -17.12
CA ASP A 286 -14.37 -14.45 -17.50
C ASP A 286 -13.61 -15.71 -17.05
N ALA A 287 -12.26 -15.68 -17.07
CA ALA A 287 -11.45 -16.79 -16.58
C ALA A 287 -11.48 -16.90 -15.06
N VAL A 288 -11.33 -15.77 -14.36
CA VAL A 288 -11.48 -15.72 -12.89
C VAL A 288 -12.88 -16.19 -12.48
N GLN A 289 -13.93 -15.83 -13.22
CA GLN A 289 -15.30 -16.29 -12.97
C GLN A 289 -15.45 -17.81 -13.09
N ARG A 290 -14.77 -18.44 -14.05
CA ARG A 290 -14.73 -19.91 -14.16
C ARG A 290 -14.04 -20.54 -12.95
N ILE A 291 -12.93 -19.96 -12.49
CA ILE A 291 -12.24 -20.43 -11.28
C ILE A 291 -13.16 -20.31 -10.06
N VAL A 292 -13.81 -19.16 -9.86
CA VAL A 292 -14.80 -18.92 -8.77
C VAL A 292 -15.90 -19.98 -8.80
N LYS A 293 -16.43 -20.31 -9.99
CA LYS A 293 -17.47 -21.34 -10.16
C LYS A 293 -16.96 -22.74 -9.83
N MET A 294 -15.76 -23.12 -10.31
CA MET A 294 -15.15 -24.43 -10.03
C MET A 294 -14.84 -24.60 -8.55
N MET A 295 -14.38 -23.52 -7.90
CA MET A 295 -14.06 -23.47 -6.47
C MET A 295 -15.29 -23.32 -5.57
N LYS A 296 -16.46 -23.07 -6.15
CA LYS A 296 -17.74 -22.81 -5.45
C LYS A 296 -17.59 -21.72 -4.38
N LEU A 297 -16.96 -20.60 -4.73
CA LEU A 297 -16.82 -19.46 -3.81
C LEU A 297 -18.10 -18.62 -3.87
N SER A 298 -18.84 -18.57 -2.75
CA SER A 298 -20.06 -17.76 -2.62
C SER A 298 -19.79 -16.32 -2.15
N ASN A 299 -18.59 -16.06 -1.65
CA ASN A 299 -18.19 -14.77 -1.10
C ASN A 299 -17.39 -13.90 -2.08
N VAL A 300 -17.46 -14.19 -3.38
CA VAL A 300 -16.73 -13.46 -4.43
C VAL A 300 -17.70 -12.93 -5.50
N THR A 301 -17.65 -11.63 -5.73
CA THR A 301 -18.33 -10.93 -6.83
C THR A 301 -17.27 -10.41 -7.80
N LEU A 302 -17.52 -10.45 -9.12
CA LEU A 302 -16.58 -9.97 -10.14
C LEU A 302 -17.23 -8.89 -11.00
N ILE A 303 -16.51 -7.79 -11.21
CA ILE A 303 -16.96 -6.63 -11.96
C ILE A 303 -15.97 -6.33 -13.08
N THR A 304 -16.46 -6.19 -14.30
CA THR A 304 -15.63 -5.74 -15.42
C THR A 304 -15.87 -4.25 -15.65
N GLY A 305 -14.85 -3.43 -15.45
CA GLY A 305 -14.96 -1.98 -15.60
C GLY A 305 -13.66 -1.23 -15.30
N ARG A 306 -13.68 0.09 -15.46
CA ARG A 306 -12.58 0.97 -15.09
C ARG A 306 -12.75 1.49 -13.67
N SER A 307 -11.65 1.60 -12.94
CA SER A 307 -11.61 2.23 -11.61
C SER A 307 -12.08 3.68 -11.65
N GLU A 308 -11.72 4.40 -12.71
CA GLU A 308 -12.04 5.82 -12.88
C GLU A 308 -13.55 6.05 -13.06
N GLU A 309 -14.25 5.10 -13.68
CA GLU A 309 -15.70 5.18 -13.88
C GLU A 309 -16.44 4.71 -12.63
N LEU A 310 -16.12 3.50 -12.14
CA LEU A 310 -16.80 2.93 -10.96
C LEU A 310 -16.48 3.67 -9.67
N GLY A 311 -15.37 4.40 -9.61
CA GLY A 311 -15.05 5.28 -8.50
C GLY A 311 -16.05 6.43 -8.33
N HIS A 312 -16.83 6.76 -9.37
CA HIS A 312 -17.93 7.73 -9.31
C HIS A 312 -19.31 7.09 -9.17
N ASP A 313 -19.43 5.78 -9.39
CA ASP A 313 -20.69 5.04 -9.20
C ASP A 313 -21.06 4.99 -7.71
N PRO A 314 -22.24 5.52 -7.30
CA PRO A 314 -22.69 5.46 -5.90
C PRO A 314 -22.74 4.05 -5.30
N SER A 315 -22.90 3.02 -6.14
CA SER A 315 -22.96 1.61 -5.76
C SER A 315 -21.60 1.06 -5.32
N HIS A 316 -20.51 1.76 -5.63
CA HIS A 316 -19.14 1.34 -5.30
C HIS A 316 -18.32 2.42 -4.56
N ARG A 317 -18.58 3.70 -4.83
CA ARG A 317 -17.92 4.82 -4.18
C ARG A 317 -18.22 4.80 -2.68
N LYS A 318 -17.16 4.78 -1.86
CA LYS A 318 -17.22 4.75 -0.39
C LYS A 318 -17.98 3.54 0.19
N GLN A 319 -17.94 2.39 -0.48
CA GLN A 319 -18.65 1.17 -0.04
C GLN A 319 -17.75 0.10 0.59
N TYR A 320 -16.43 0.23 0.47
CA TYR A 320 -15.48 -0.81 0.87
C TYR A 320 -14.73 -0.47 2.14
N ASP A 321 -14.49 -1.49 2.97
CA ASP A 321 -13.71 -1.40 4.20
C ASP A 321 -12.23 -1.55 3.90
N ILE A 322 -11.89 -2.39 2.92
CA ILE A 322 -10.51 -2.61 2.45
C ILE A 322 -10.48 -2.59 0.91
N VAL A 323 -9.46 -1.94 0.34
CA VAL A 323 -9.13 -2.04 -1.09
C VAL A 323 -7.72 -2.63 -1.22
N THR A 324 -7.58 -3.73 -1.94
CA THR A 324 -6.29 -4.35 -2.27
C THR A 324 -5.91 -4.03 -3.72
N ALA A 325 -4.62 -3.93 -3.99
CA ALA A 325 -4.11 -3.93 -5.35
C ALA A 325 -2.69 -4.51 -5.40
N ARG A 326 -2.36 -5.20 -6.49
CA ARG A 326 -1.04 -5.78 -6.72
C ARG A 326 -0.61 -5.65 -8.18
N ALA A 327 0.58 -5.12 -8.41
CA ALA A 327 1.22 -5.03 -9.73
C ALA A 327 0.38 -4.33 -10.82
N VAL A 328 -0.36 -3.28 -10.46
CA VAL A 328 -1.25 -2.55 -11.38
C VAL A 328 -0.62 -1.26 -11.93
N ALA A 329 -0.01 -0.43 -11.06
CA ALA A 329 0.61 0.85 -11.41
C ALA A 329 1.57 1.32 -10.29
N GLU A 330 2.17 2.50 -10.47
CA GLU A 330 2.89 3.20 -9.41
C GLU A 330 1.95 3.61 -8.26
N THR A 331 2.48 3.71 -7.04
CA THR A 331 1.71 3.94 -5.81
C THR A 331 0.80 5.17 -5.91
N SER A 332 1.29 6.34 -6.37
CA SER A 332 0.48 7.56 -6.50
C SER A 332 -0.78 7.34 -7.34
N ILE A 333 -0.65 6.66 -8.48
CA ILE A 333 -1.75 6.30 -9.38
C ILE A 333 -2.71 5.32 -8.68
N LEU A 334 -2.17 4.30 -8.00
CA LEU A 334 -3.00 3.33 -7.27
C LEU A 334 -3.78 3.97 -6.15
N LEU A 335 -3.21 4.93 -5.43
CA LEU A 335 -3.93 5.64 -4.39
C LEU A 335 -5.14 6.37 -4.97
N GLU A 336 -5.01 7.04 -6.12
CA GLU A 336 -6.12 7.71 -6.79
C GLU A 336 -7.21 6.75 -7.25
N TYR A 337 -6.82 5.58 -7.78
CA TYR A 337 -7.76 4.55 -8.18
C TYR A 337 -8.46 3.89 -6.99
N CYS A 338 -7.79 3.69 -5.86
CA CYS A 338 -8.32 2.96 -4.72
C CYS A 338 -9.14 3.85 -3.76
N ALA A 339 -8.67 5.07 -3.49
CA ALA A 339 -9.24 5.95 -2.48
C ALA A 339 -10.75 6.24 -2.63
N PRO A 340 -11.32 6.43 -3.84
CA PRO A 340 -12.76 6.64 -4.06
C PRO A 340 -13.66 5.54 -3.50
N PHE A 341 -13.20 4.29 -3.51
CA PHE A 341 -13.98 3.13 -3.09
C PHE A 341 -14.06 2.97 -1.57
N LEU A 342 -13.12 3.57 -0.82
CA LEU A 342 -13.03 3.39 0.62
C LEU A 342 -14.02 4.23 1.42
N LYS A 343 -14.61 3.60 2.44
CA LYS A 343 -15.22 4.29 3.58
C LYS A 343 -14.15 5.06 4.35
N VAL A 344 -14.56 6.13 5.04
CA VAL A 344 -13.69 6.76 6.05
C VAL A 344 -13.38 5.75 7.14
N GLY A 345 -12.11 5.64 7.53
CA GLY A 345 -11.61 4.60 8.43
C GLY A 345 -11.11 3.34 7.73
N GLY A 346 -11.54 3.07 6.49
CA GLY A 346 -11.11 1.93 5.69
C GLY A 346 -9.65 1.99 5.25
N HIS A 347 -9.13 0.89 4.68
CA HIS A 347 -7.70 0.73 4.40
C HIS A 347 -7.37 0.30 2.97
N ILE A 348 -6.27 0.83 2.42
CA ILE A 348 -5.65 0.33 1.17
C ILE A 348 -4.48 -0.57 1.53
N LEU A 349 -4.38 -1.73 0.87
CA LEU A 349 -3.24 -2.65 0.95
C LEU A 349 -2.59 -2.81 -0.43
N LEU A 350 -1.34 -2.38 -0.57
CA LEU A 350 -0.59 -2.43 -1.83
C LEU A 350 0.63 -3.33 -1.72
N TRP A 351 0.66 -4.43 -2.46
CA TRP A 351 1.80 -5.36 -2.51
C TRP A 351 2.93 -4.76 -3.33
N LYS A 352 4.12 -4.61 -2.72
CA LYS A 352 5.30 -3.97 -3.31
C LYS A 352 6.60 -4.69 -2.95
N SER A 353 7.65 -4.41 -3.73
CA SER A 353 9.02 -4.77 -3.38
C SER A 353 9.57 -3.89 -2.24
N MET A 354 10.73 -4.26 -1.67
CA MET A 354 11.35 -3.47 -0.60
C MET A 354 11.96 -2.15 -1.09
N ASP A 355 12.47 -2.13 -2.33
CA ASP A 355 13.17 -0.96 -2.89
C ASP A 355 12.20 -0.08 -3.69
N ILE A 356 11.40 0.72 -2.98
CA ILE A 356 10.33 1.56 -3.56
C ILE A 356 10.36 3.00 -3.03
N ASP A 357 11.48 3.45 -2.52
CA ASP A 357 11.59 4.74 -1.84
C ASP A 357 11.25 5.95 -2.74
N GLU A 358 11.64 5.89 -4.01
CA GLU A 358 11.23 6.90 -5.01
C GLU A 358 9.71 6.91 -5.21
N GLU A 359 9.11 5.73 -5.27
CA GLU A 359 7.66 5.55 -5.44
C GLU A 359 6.87 5.97 -4.19
N ILE A 360 7.43 5.81 -2.99
CA ILE A 360 6.83 6.31 -1.76
C ILE A 360 6.90 7.85 -1.74
N SER A 361 8.03 8.41 -2.15
CA SER A 361 8.23 9.87 -2.19
C SER A 361 7.25 10.54 -3.15
N SER A 362 7.09 9.98 -4.36
CA SER A 362 6.14 10.49 -5.35
C SER A 362 4.67 10.33 -4.93
N ALA A 363 4.37 9.43 -3.98
CA ALA A 363 3.00 9.22 -3.51
C ALA A 363 2.54 10.23 -2.45
N LEU A 364 3.44 11.05 -1.86
CA LEU A 364 3.08 11.96 -0.76
C LEU A 364 1.98 12.95 -1.13
N ARG A 365 2.01 13.49 -2.35
CA ARG A 365 0.93 14.37 -2.83
C ARG A 365 -0.40 13.64 -2.93
N ALA A 366 -0.39 12.43 -3.48
CA ALA A 366 -1.57 11.59 -3.56
C ALA A 366 -2.11 11.27 -2.15
N GLU A 367 -1.24 10.97 -1.18
CA GLU A 367 -1.63 10.74 0.22
C GLU A 367 -2.42 11.93 0.78
N GLU A 368 -1.89 13.15 0.62
CA GLU A 368 -2.51 14.38 1.10
C GLU A 368 -3.84 14.68 0.39
N GLN A 369 -3.83 14.77 -0.95
CA GLN A 369 -5.00 15.17 -1.75
C GLN A 369 -6.15 14.16 -1.65
N LEU A 370 -5.83 12.89 -1.46
CA LEU A 370 -6.83 11.83 -1.32
C LEU A 370 -7.19 11.54 0.14
N HIS A 371 -6.68 12.33 1.09
CA HIS A 371 -6.95 12.18 2.52
C HIS A 371 -6.62 10.79 3.07
N LEU A 372 -5.46 10.28 2.69
CA LEU A 372 -4.91 9.01 3.13
C LEU A 372 -3.77 9.27 4.12
N ARG A 373 -3.66 8.41 5.12
CA ARG A 373 -2.51 8.38 6.03
C ARG A 373 -1.80 7.05 5.87
N ARG A 374 -0.52 7.06 5.54
CA ARG A 374 0.26 5.84 5.49
C ARG A 374 0.56 5.32 6.90
N ASN A 375 0.21 4.06 7.12
CA ASN A 375 0.52 3.29 8.33
C ASN A 375 1.83 2.49 8.12
N PRO A 376 2.42 1.91 9.19
CA PRO A 376 3.54 1.00 9.05
C PRO A 376 3.25 -0.13 8.04
N ALA A 377 4.19 -0.38 7.14
CA ALA A 377 4.07 -1.43 6.14
C ALA A 377 4.18 -2.82 6.77
N ILE A 378 3.46 -3.79 6.20
CA ILE A 378 3.58 -5.20 6.59
C ILE A 378 4.79 -5.77 5.86
N SER A 379 5.89 -6.00 6.55
CA SER A 379 7.10 -6.58 5.97
C SER A 379 7.11 -8.10 6.15
N TYR A 380 7.45 -8.83 5.09
CA TYR A 380 7.47 -10.30 5.09
C TYR A 380 8.57 -10.84 4.16
N ASP A 381 8.94 -12.10 4.34
CA ASP A 381 9.94 -12.78 3.52
C ASP A 381 9.33 -14.04 2.89
N LEU A 382 9.36 -14.13 1.56
CA LEU A 382 8.91 -15.32 0.82
C LEU A 382 10.03 -16.35 0.64
N GLY A 383 11.26 -16.03 1.04
CA GLY A 383 12.42 -16.90 0.94
C GLY A 383 12.94 -17.10 -0.48
N GLY A 384 14.12 -17.73 -0.57
CA GLY A 384 14.76 -18.11 -1.83
C GLY A 384 14.86 -16.95 -2.83
N ILE A 385 14.45 -17.21 -4.07
CA ILE A 385 14.49 -16.24 -5.17
C ILE A 385 13.45 -15.11 -5.05
N TRP A 386 12.46 -15.27 -4.17
CA TRP A 386 11.40 -14.28 -3.98
C TRP A 386 11.89 -13.19 -3.04
N GLY A 387 12.53 -13.56 -1.93
CA GLY A 387 13.11 -12.62 -0.98
C GLY A 387 12.08 -11.75 -0.27
N LYS A 388 12.56 -10.63 0.29
CA LYS A 388 11.76 -9.72 1.12
C LYS A 388 10.76 -8.90 0.30
N ARG A 389 9.57 -8.70 0.88
CA ARG A 389 8.45 -7.95 0.32
C ARG A 389 7.79 -7.10 1.39
N GLN A 390 6.96 -6.18 0.96
CA GLN A 390 6.13 -5.39 1.85
C GLN A 390 4.74 -5.12 1.29
N ILE A 391 3.78 -4.93 2.19
CA ILE A 391 2.46 -4.41 1.87
C ILE A 391 2.38 -3.00 2.46
N LEU A 392 2.25 -2.00 1.60
CA LEU A 392 1.98 -0.64 2.05
C LEU A 392 0.53 -0.56 2.54
N VAL A 393 0.33 0.06 3.70
CA VAL A 393 -0.98 0.19 4.35
C VAL A 393 -1.34 1.67 4.43
N TYR A 394 -2.52 2.05 3.93
CA TYR A 394 -3.01 3.41 4.01
C TYR A 394 -4.38 3.45 4.67
N LYS A 395 -4.60 4.29 5.67
CA LYS A 395 -5.91 4.51 6.29
C LYS A 395 -6.59 5.72 5.66
N LYS A 396 -7.89 5.61 5.39
CA LYS A 396 -8.73 6.71 4.92
C LYS A 396 -9.12 7.63 6.08
N ILE A 397 -8.67 8.87 6.07
CA ILE A 397 -8.91 9.82 7.18
C ILE A 397 -10.12 10.70 6.93
N LYS A 398 -10.35 11.11 5.68
CA LYS A 398 -11.54 11.87 5.25
C LYS A 398 -12.03 11.35 3.92
N ALA A 399 -13.27 11.69 3.56
CA ALA A 399 -13.84 11.31 2.28
C ALA A 399 -12.97 11.80 1.10
N THR A 400 -12.90 11.01 0.04
CA THR A 400 -12.25 11.43 -1.22
C THR A 400 -13.00 12.64 -1.80
N PRO A 401 -12.29 13.71 -2.19
CA PRO A 401 -12.88 14.82 -2.95
C PRO A 401 -13.59 14.33 -4.23
N LYS A 402 -14.61 15.07 -4.69
CA LYS A 402 -15.53 14.63 -5.75
C LYS A 402 -14.86 14.59 -7.13
N GLU A 403 -13.82 15.37 -7.32
CA GLU A 403 -12.99 15.45 -8.53
C GLU A 403 -12.16 14.18 -8.77
N TYR A 404 -11.97 13.34 -7.74
CA TYR A 404 -11.26 12.07 -7.85
C TYR A 404 -12.21 10.86 -7.84
N PRO A 405 -11.95 9.82 -8.65
CA PRO A 405 -10.79 9.71 -9.54
C PRO A 405 -10.95 10.61 -10.78
N ARG A 406 -9.84 11.12 -11.31
CA ARG A 406 -9.86 11.92 -12.55
C ARG A 406 -10.26 11.05 -13.75
N PRO A 407 -10.66 11.64 -14.90
CA PRO A 407 -11.07 10.89 -16.09
C PRO A 407 -10.05 9.84 -16.52
N VAL A 408 -10.53 8.77 -17.16
CA VAL A 408 -9.73 7.60 -17.59
C VAL A 408 -8.42 8.04 -18.25
N GLY A 409 -7.30 7.55 -17.72
CA GLY A 409 -5.97 7.86 -18.22
C GLY A 409 -5.31 9.13 -17.64
N SER A 410 -6.05 10.03 -17.00
CA SER A 410 -5.49 11.27 -16.43
C SER A 410 -4.45 10.99 -15.34
N ALA A 411 -4.75 10.07 -14.43
CA ALA A 411 -3.83 9.65 -13.38
C ALA A 411 -2.54 9.05 -13.93
N LYS A 412 -2.60 8.45 -15.12
CA LYS A 412 -1.43 7.91 -15.80
C LYS A 412 -0.61 9.00 -16.48
N MET A 413 -1.25 9.94 -17.16
CA MET A 413 -0.54 11.02 -17.85
C MET A 413 0.09 12.00 -16.87
N HIS A 414 -0.61 12.28 -15.76
CA HIS A 414 -0.18 13.23 -14.75
C HIS A 414 -0.47 12.67 -13.34
N PRO A 415 0.39 11.77 -12.83
CA PRO A 415 0.29 11.27 -11.46
C PRO A 415 0.24 12.43 -10.46
N LEU A 416 -0.48 12.22 -9.35
CA LEU A 416 -0.59 13.22 -8.29
C LEU A 416 0.74 13.44 -7.59
#